data_AF-A0A1Z9UM89-F1
#
_entry.id   AF-A0A1Z9UM89-F1
#
_cell.length_a   1.000
_cell.length_b   1.000
_cell.length_c   1.000
_cell.angle_alpha   90.00
_cell.angle_beta   90.00
_cell.angle_gamma   90.00
#
_symmetry.space_group_name_H-M   'P 1'
#
loop_
_entity.id
_entity.type
_entity.pdbx_description
1 polymer ?
#
loop_
_entity_poly.entity_id
_entity_poly.type
_entity_poly.pdbx_seq_one_letter_code
_entity_poly.pdbx_strand_id
1 'polypeptide(L)'
;MGSAIDLFVTYRFLRLLTTPFEKTDAYKFGIIDKNGNRIKKKLSSKPEVELTTSELKNSYTILHKLVFNIKKIFAKVPGLRTKVGTYAAALFLLKDTFKESVDDPDMFEKEFIKYLKENDIELDNEISEEVIGFGEVLPKGEYVLAQDILNKEEEELSAKKGDKVIAFADEAPVDTILGIDIFPVVHVKTQEKIYISLEDIKDDS
;
A
#
# COMPACT_ATOMS: atom_id res chain seq x y z
N MET A 1 2.78 -28.27 0.12
CA MET A 1 1.30 -28.22 0.19
C MET A 1 0.78 -26.77 0.16
N GLY A 2 1.61 -25.73 -0.06
CA GLY A 2 1.22 -24.31 -0.18
C GLY A 2 0.49 -23.87 -1.45
N SER A 3 0.69 -24.57 -2.58
CA SER A 3 0.20 -24.14 -3.90
C SER A 3 -1.30 -23.78 -3.98
N ALA A 4 -2.17 -24.41 -3.20
CA ALA A 4 -3.61 -24.15 -3.24
C ALA A 4 -4.03 -22.95 -2.37
N ILE A 5 -3.36 -22.74 -1.23
CA ILE A 5 -3.60 -21.59 -0.35
C ILE A 5 -3.08 -20.34 -1.04
N ASP A 6 -1.88 -20.43 -1.63
CA ASP A 6 -1.28 -19.35 -2.39
C ASP A 6 -2.23 -18.97 -3.55
N LEU A 7 -2.61 -19.92 -4.41
CA LEU A 7 -3.54 -19.65 -5.52
C LEU A 7 -4.86 -19.00 -5.08
N PHE A 8 -5.39 -19.40 -3.93
CA PHE A 8 -6.61 -18.82 -3.38
C PHE A 8 -6.43 -17.39 -2.89
N VAL A 9 -5.34 -17.10 -2.18
CA VAL A 9 -5.00 -15.75 -1.68
C VAL A 9 -4.72 -14.82 -2.86
N THR A 10 -3.95 -15.28 -3.84
CA THR A 10 -3.72 -14.62 -5.14
C THR A 10 -5.05 -14.26 -5.81
N TYR A 11 -5.91 -15.25 -6.02
CA TYR A 11 -7.18 -15.06 -6.71
C TYR A 11 -8.06 -14.05 -5.96
N ARG A 12 -8.10 -14.13 -4.62
CA ARG A 12 -8.82 -13.15 -3.79
C ARG A 12 -8.24 -11.75 -3.92
N PHE A 13 -6.92 -11.60 -3.89
CA PHE A 13 -6.25 -10.32 -4.06
C PHE A 13 -6.59 -9.69 -5.40
N LEU A 14 -6.37 -10.41 -6.51
CA LEU A 14 -6.66 -9.93 -7.87
C LEU A 14 -8.15 -9.61 -8.06
N ARG A 15 -9.04 -10.48 -7.55
CA ARG A 15 -10.47 -10.25 -7.59
C ARG A 15 -10.84 -8.98 -6.84
N LEU A 16 -10.30 -8.73 -5.65
CA LEU A 16 -10.58 -7.50 -4.90
C LEU A 16 -10.01 -6.26 -5.60
N LEU A 17 -8.80 -6.36 -6.16
CA LEU A 17 -8.12 -5.27 -6.86
C LEU A 17 -8.91 -4.82 -8.08
N THR A 18 -9.47 -5.77 -8.83
CA THR A 18 -10.25 -5.52 -10.05
C THR A 18 -11.72 -5.22 -9.81
N THR A 19 -12.31 -5.71 -8.71
CA THR A 19 -13.74 -5.49 -8.41
C THR A 19 -13.98 -4.03 -8.01
N PRO A 20 -14.80 -3.25 -8.74
CA PRO A 20 -15.16 -1.89 -8.33
C PRO A 20 -15.69 -1.85 -6.89
N PHE A 21 -15.38 -0.79 -6.12
CA PHE A 21 -15.78 -0.70 -4.70
C PHE A 21 -17.26 -0.99 -4.50
N GLU A 22 -18.11 -0.43 -5.35
CA GLU A 22 -19.58 -0.58 -5.31
C GLU A 22 -20.07 -2.03 -5.45
N LYS A 23 -19.24 -2.91 -6.02
CA LYS A 23 -19.56 -4.34 -6.21
C LYS A 23 -19.03 -5.23 -5.09
N THR A 24 -18.21 -4.67 -4.19
CA THR A 24 -17.67 -5.42 -3.04
C THR A 24 -18.73 -5.60 -1.95
N ASP A 25 -18.60 -6.67 -1.17
CA ASP A 25 -19.53 -6.92 -0.05
C ASP A 25 -19.34 -5.88 1.06
N ALA A 26 -18.13 -5.36 1.25
CA ALA A 26 -17.86 -4.23 2.14
C ALA A 26 -18.75 -3.02 1.82
N TYR A 27 -18.89 -2.66 0.54
CA TYR A 27 -19.74 -1.55 0.14
C TYR A 27 -21.23 -1.87 0.35
N LYS A 28 -21.67 -3.07 -0.03
CA LYS A 28 -23.06 -3.51 0.15
C LYS A 28 -23.47 -3.51 1.63
N PHE A 29 -22.56 -3.85 2.53
CA PHE A 29 -22.79 -3.83 3.97
C PHE A 29 -22.65 -2.43 4.61
N GLY A 30 -22.39 -1.38 3.82
CA GLY A 30 -22.21 -0.02 4.35
C GLY A 30 -20.94 0.16 5.17
N ILE A 31 -19.95 -0.72 4.98
CA ILE A 31 -18.66 -0.65 5.67
C ILE A 31 -17.77 0.42 5.04
N ILE A 32 -17.78 0.52 3.71
CA ILE A 32 -17.03 1.51 2.94
C ILE A 32 -17.94 2.37 2.06
N ASP A 33 -17.49 3.57 1.74
CA ASP A 33 -18.09 4.44 0.73
C ASP A 33 -17.70 4.02 -0.71
N LYS A 34 -18.24 4.73 -1.70
CA LYS A 34 -17.97 4.48 -3.14
C LYS A 34 -16.51 4.65 -3.53
N ASN A 35 -15.73 5.35 -2.70
CA ASN A 35 -14.32 5.61 -2.89
C ASN A 35 -13.44 4.65 -2.08
N GLY A 36 -14.02 3.67 -1.37
CA GLY A 36 -13.27 2.72 -0.55
C GLY A 36 -12.83 3.23 0.82
N ASN A 37 -13.38 4.34 1.32
CA ASN A 37 -13.11 4.84 2.67
C ASN A 37 -14.06 4.21 3.68
N ARG A 38 -13.57 3.90 4.89
CA ARG A 38 -14.40 3.39 5.98
C ARG A 38 -15.46 4.43 6.35
N ILE A 39 -16.74 4.02 6.38
CA ILE A 39 -17.82 4.92 6.81
C ILE A 39 -17.76 5.05 8.33
N LYS A 40 -17.75 6.29 8.82
CA LYS A 40 -17.71 6.66 10.24
C LYS A 40 -19.04 7.25 10.69
N LYS A 41 -19.36 7.06 11.98
CA LYS A 41 -20.51 7.70 12.62
C LYS A 41 -20.38 9.21 12.53
N LYS A 42 -21.52 9.89 12.30
CA LYS A 42 -21.57 11.35 12.21
C LYS A 42 -20.91 11.99 13.45
N LEU A 43 -19.94 12.88 13.21
CA LEU A 43 -19.16 13.59 14.25
C LEU A 43 -18.35 12.66 15.19
N SER A 44 -17.93 11.48 14.72
CA SER A 44 -17.14 10.54 15.50
C SER A 44 -16.04 9.90 14.66
N SER A 45 -14.96 9.46 15.32
CA SER A 45 -13.92 8.62 14.71
C SER A 45 -14.32 7.13 14.63
N LYS A 46 -15.43 6.75 15.28
CA LYS A 46 -15.89 5.35 15.32
C LYS A 46 -16.54 4.93 13.99
N PRO A 47 -16.36 3.68 13.55
CA PRO A 47 -17.00 3.17 12.34
C PRO A 47 -18.53 3.13 12.50
N GLU A 48 -19.24 3.40 11.40
CA GLU A 48 -20.70 3.31 11.32
C GLU A 48 -21.17 1.87 11.56
N VAL A 49 -20.53 0.93 10.85
CA VAL A 49 -20.79 -0.51 10.93
C VAL A 49 -19.68 -1.18 11.72
N GLU A 50 -20.02 -1.86 12.80
CA GLU A 50 -19.09 -2.68 13.60
C GLU A 50 -19.00 -4.09 13.02
N LEU A 51 -17.79 -4.67 12.97
CA LEU A 51 -17.55 -6.00 12.39
C LEU A 51 -17.89 -7.12 13.39
N THR A 52 -19.16 -7.21 13.78
CA THR A 52 -19.61 -8.12 14.85
C THR A 52 -19.87 -9.54 14.34
N THR A 53 -20.42 -9.68 13.12
CA THR A 53 -20.76 -10.98 12.53
C THR A 53 -19.62 -11.53 11.65
N SER A 54 -19.60 -12.85 11.45
CA SER A 54 -18.62 -13.51 10.58
C SER A 54 -18.68 -12.98 9.14
N GLU A 55 -19.87 -12.67 8.63
CA GLU A 55 -20.06 -12.09 7.29
C GLU A 55 -19.41 -10.72 7.18
N LEU A 56 -19.64 -9.84 8.16
CA LEU A 56 -19.04 -8.51 8.20
C LEU A 56 -17.52 -8.60 8.32
N LYS A 57 -17.01 -9.45 9.21
CA LYS A 57 -15.56 -9.68 9.37
C LYS A 57 -14.91 -10.18 8.07
N ASN A 58 -15.56 -11.10 7.36
CA ASN A 58 -15.05 -11.66 6.12
C ASN A 58 -15.09 -10.65 4.96
N SER A 59 -16.01 -9.68 4.99
CA SER A 59 -16.12 -8.63 3.97
C SER A 59 -15.10 -7.50 4.14
N TYR A 60 -14.43 -7.39 5.30
CA TYR A 60 -13.47 -6.33 5.58
C TYR A 60 -12.28 -6.83 6.42
N THR A 61 -11.54 -7.78 5.85
CA THR A 61 -10.30 -8.33 6.43
C THR A 61 -9.11 -7.41 6.20
N ILE A 62 -7.95 -7.74 6.78
CA ILE A 62 -6.67 -7.04 6.53
C ILE A 62 -6.36 -6.97 5.02
N LEU A 63 -6.58 -8.08 4.28
CA LEU A 63 -6.42 -8.12 2.83
C LEU A 63 -7.31 -7.09 2.12
N HIS A 64 -8.57 -6.93 2.55
CA HIS A 64 -9.46 -5.92 1.99
C HIS A 64 -8.95 -4.51 2.27
N LYS A 65 -8.55 -4.20 3.51
CA LYS A 65 -8.01 -2.88 3.88
C LYS A 65 -6.84 -2.50 2.99
N LEU A 66 -5.88 -3.42 2.82
CA LEU A 66 -4.70 -3.19 1.99
C LEU A 66 -5.06 -3.00 0.52
N VAL A 67 -5.83 -3.92 -0.07
CA VAL A 67 -6.25 -3.81 -1.49
C VAL A 67 -7.05 -2.53 -1.72
N PHE A 68 -7.94 -2.14 -0.80
CA PHE A 68 -8.72 -0.92 -0.93
C PHE A 68 -7.85 0.34 -0.80
N ASN A 69 -6.85 0.33 0.08
CA ASN A 69 -5.91 1.44 0.18
C ASN A 69 -5.05 1.56 -1.10
N ILE A 70 -4.57 0.45 -1.66
CA ILE A 70 -3.89 0.40 -2.97
C ILE A 70 -4.78 0.99 -4.07
N LYS A 71 -6.04 0.55 -4.17
CA LYS A 71 -7.01 1.08 -5.13
C LYS A 71 -7.27 2.58 -4.96
N LYS A 72 -7.36 3.06 -3.72
CA LYS A 72 -7.56 4.48 -3.41
C LYS A 72 -6.39 5.33 -3.91
N ILE A 73 -5.17 4.85 -3.72
CA ILE A 73 -3.95 5.51 -4.21
C ILE A 73 -3.99 5.62 -5.74
N PHE A 74 -4.32 4.53 -6.46
CA PHE A 74 -4.44 4.57 -7.93
C PHE A 74 -5.54 5.51 -8.43
N ALA A 75 -6.62 5.65 -7.68
CA ALA A 75 -7.74 6.51 -8.05
C ALA A 75 -7.46 8.01 -7.83
N LYS A 76 -6.61 8.36 -6.85
CA LYS A 76 -6.34 9.76 -6.46
C LYS A 76 -5.26 10.45 -7.28
N VAL A 77 -4.37 9.70 -7.91
CA VAL A 77 -3.21 10.29 -8.59
C VAL A 77 -3.32 10.05 -10.09
N PRO A 78 -3.68 11.08 -10.88
CA PRO A 78 -3.62 11.01 -12.34
C PRO A 78 -2.18 10.73 -12.76
N GLY A 79 -1.96 9.68 -13.57
CA GLY A 79 -0.63 9.25 -13.99
C GLY A 79 0.02 8.16 -13.12
N LEU A 80 -0.48 7.87 -11.91
CA LEU A 80 0.16 6.88 -11.02
C LEU A 80 0.00 5.42 -11.46
N ARG A 81 -0.73 5.15 -12.55
CA ARG A 81 -0.63 3.84 -13.24
C ARG A 81 0.80 3.50 -13.63
N THR A 82 1.69 4.48 -13.60
CA THR A 82 3.01 4.40 -14.16
C THR A 82 4.12 4.39 -13.09
N LYS A 83 3.98 4.97 -11.90
CA LYS A 83 5.10 5.08 -10.93
C LYS A 83 5.32 3.85 -10.04
N VAL A 84 6.34 3.05 -10.33
CA VAL A 84 6.67 1.76 -9.68
C VAL A 84 6.92 1.90 -8.16
N GLY A 85 7.50 3.00 -7.67
CA GLY A 85 7.93 3.14 -6.26
C GLY A 85 6.80 3.03 -5.23
N THR A 86 5.65 3.65 -5.50
CA THR A 86 4.48 3.54 -4.60
C THR A 86 3.92 2.12 -4.56
N TYR A 87 4.02 1.37 -5.67
CA TYR A 87 3.62 -0.04 -5.71
C TYR A 87 4.57 -0.90 -4.87
N ALA A 88 5.87 -0.61 -4.94
CA ALA A 88 6.89 -1.34 -4.23
C ALA A 88 6.67 -1.27 -2.71
N ALA A 89 6.39 -0.09 -2.14
CA ALA A 89 6.08 0.06 -0.72
C ALA A 89 4.78 -0.66 -0.31
N ALA A 90 3.75 -0.62 -1.17
CA ALA A 90 2.49 -1.33 -0.95
C ALA A 90 2.65 -2.85 -0.92
N LEU A 91 3.40 -3.37 -1.90
CA LEU A 91 3.69 -4.80 -2.05
C LEU A 91 4.61 -5.29 -0.93
N PHE A 92 5.57 -4.47 -0.49
CA PHE A 92 6.38 -4.77 0.70
C PHE A 92 5.50 -4.94 1.93
N LEU A 93 4.56 -4.02 2.18
CA LEU A 93 3.63 -4.15 3.32
C LEU A 93 2.79 -5.42 3.26
N LEU A 94 2.37 -5.83 2.05
CA LEU A 94 1.66 -7.10 1.85
C LEU A 94 2.56 -8.30 2.19
N LYS A 95 3.76 -8.32 1.61
CA LYS A 95 4.78 -9.36 1.87
C LYS A 95 5.07 -9.46 3.36
N ASP A 96 5.37 -8.35 4.04
CA ASP A 96 5.69 -8.34 5.47
C ASP A 96 4.50 -8.71 6.37
N THR A 97 3.27 -8.34 5.98
CA THR A 97 2.05 -8.68 6.76
C THR A 97 1.69 -10.16 6.66
N PHE A 98 1.88 -10.76 5.49
CA PHE A 98 1.44 -12.14 5.23
C PHE A 98 2.58 -13.15 5.19
N LYS A 99 3.84 -12.76 5.41
CA LYS A 99 5.02 -13.66 5.34
C LYS A 99 4.91 -14.96 6.15
N GLU A 100 4.12 -14.98 7.22
CA GLU A 100 3.89 -16.19 8.04
C GLU A 100 2.71 -17.05 7.55
N SER A 101 1.88 -16.49 6.65
CA SER A 101 0.64 -17.07 6.14
C SER A 101 0.72 -17.51 4.66
N VAL A 102 1.81 -17.19 3.97
CA VAL A 102 2.08 -17.61 2.58
C VAL A 102 3.41 -18.34 2.49
N ASP A 103 3.46 -19.40 1.68
CA ASP A 103 4.67 -20.23 1.51
C ASP A 103 5.67 -19.56 0.53
N ASP A 104 5.18 -18.78 -0.45
CA ASP A 104 5.98 -18.02 -1.40
C ASP A 104 5.94 -16.51 -1.07
N PRO A 105 7.03 -15.93 -0.53
CA PRO A 105 7.10 -14.51 -0.16
C PRO A 105 6.88 -13.54 -1.31
N ASP A 106 7.20 -13.94 -2.55
CA ASP A 106 7.17 -13.07 -3.72
C ASP A 106 5.88 -13.22 -4.53
N MET A 107 4.93 -14.02 -4.04
CA MET A 107 3.69 -14.32 -4.74
C MET A 107 2.85 -13.07 -5.04
N PHE A 108 2.82 -12.10 -4.12
CA PHE A 108 2.11 -10.83 -4.35
C PHE A 108 2.72 -10.03 -5.50
N GLU A 109 4.05 -10.00 -5.59
CA GLU A 109 4.78 -9.31 -6.65
C GLU A 109 4.54 -9.97 -8.01
N LYS A 110 4.68 -11.30 -8.08
CA LYS A 110 4.46 -12.10 -9.29
C LYS A 110 3.06 -11.89 -9.86
N GLU A 111 2.04 -11.92 -9.01
CA GLU A 111 0.65 -11.80 -9.44
C GLU A 111 0.26 -10.36 -9.78
N PHE A 112 0.86 -9.38 -9.12
CA PHE A 112 0.72 -7.99 -9.50
C PHE A 112 1.32 -7.72 -10.89
N ILE A 113 2.54 -8.21 -11.17
CA ILE A 113 3.16 -8.13 -12.52
C ILE A 113 2.28 -8.82 -13.57
N LYS A 114 1.73 -10.00 -13.25
CA LYS A 114 0.85 -10.72 -14.16
C LYS A 114 -0.41 -9.92 -14.47
N TYR A 115 -1.04 -9.32 -13.46
CA TYR A 115 -2.21 -8.45 -13.64
C TYR A 115 -1.91 -7.27 -14.56
N LEU A 116 -0.78 -6.60 -14.37
CA LEU A 116 -0.36 -5.49 -15.22
C LEU A 116 -0.22 -5.92 -16.68
N LYS A 117 0.46 -7.04 -16.93
CA LYS A 117 0.60 -7.63 -18.28
C LYS A 117 -0.74 -8.01 -18.91
N GLU A 118 -1.64 -8.63 -18.15
CA GLU A 118 -2.96 -9.06 -18.65
C GLU A 118 -3.90 -7.89 -18.98
N ASN A 119 -3.63 -6.69 -18.45
CA ASN A 119 -4.47 -5.51 -18.65
C ASN A 119 -3.78 -4.43 -19.50
N ASP A 120 -2.66 -4.77 -20.16
CA ASP A 120 -1.85 -3.85 -20.97
C ASP A 120 -1.48 -2.57 -20.19
N ILE A 121 -1.19 -2.72 -18.89
CA ILE A 121 -0.73 -1.63 -18.03
C ILE A 121 0.79 -1.69 -17.98
N GLU A 122 1.43 -0.72 -18.64
CA GLU A 122 2.87 -0.51 -18.52
C GLU A 122 3.14 0.35 -17.29
N LEU A 123 3.98 -0.15 -16.38
CA LEU A 123 4.60 0.69 -15.37
C LEU A 123 5.70 1.50 -16.07
N ASP A 124 5.72 2.79 -15.80
CA ASP A 124 6.78 3.69 -16.22
C ASP A 124 7.99 3.44 -15.32
N ASN A 125 9.02 2.89 -15.95
CA ASN A 125 10.31 2.65 -15.34
C ASN A 125 11.26 3.85 -15.55
N GLU A 126 10.76 5.02 -16.00
CA GLU A 126 11.54 6.26 -15.93
C GLU A 126 11.77 6.59 -14.46
N ILE A 127 12.87 6.06 -13.93
CA ILE A 127 13.51 6.57 -12.74
C ILE A 127 13.68 8.06 -13.00
N SER A 128 12.89 8.89 -12.31
CA SER A 128 13.01 10.34 -12.43
C SER A 128 14.48 10.69 -12.19
N GLU A 129 15.11 11.44 -13.09
CA GLU A 129 16.52 11.87 -12.91
C GLU A 129 16.68 12.79 -11.67
N GLU A 130 15.57 13.24 -11.05
CA GLU A 130 15.53 13.91 -9.75
C GLU A 130 15.47 12.93 -8.55
N VAL A 131 15.51 11.61 -8.77
CA VAL A 131 15.69 10.64 -7.69
C VAL A 131 17.05 10.92 -7.09
N ILE A 132 17.01 11.47 -5.88
CA ILE A 132 18.16 11.91 -5.12
C ILE A 132 19.18 10.77 -5.14
N GLY A 133 20.39 11.07 -5.63
CA GLY A 133 21.50 10.12 -5.84
C GLY A 133 22.07 9.60 -4.52
N PHE A 134 21.23 8.98 -3.72
CA PHE A 134 21.51 8.44 -2.40
C PHE A 134 22.05 7.02 -2.50
N GLY A 135 23.10 6.78 -3.30
CA GLY A 135 23.87 5.52 -3.28
C GLY A 135 23.02 4.24 -3.08
N GLU A 136 23.48 3.34 -2.20
CA GLU A 136 22.74 2.15 -1.75
C GLU A 136 21.94 2.39 -0.44
N VAL A 137 21.96 3.61 0.12
CA VAL A 137 21.45 3.91 1.47
C VAL A 137 20.70 5.23 1.52
N LEU A 138 19.56 5.28 2.21
CA LEU A 138 18.84 6.51 2.51
C LEU A 138 19.57 7.26 3.63
N PRO A 139 20.13 8.46 3.41
CA PRO A 139 20.87 9.15 4.46
C PRO A 139 19.97 9.60 5.59
N LYS A 140 20.59 9.78 6.74
CA LYS A 140 19.97 10.47 7.86
C LYS A 140 19.48 11.86 7.45
N GLY A 141 18.21 12.14 7.68
CA GLY A 141 17.63 13.43 7.32
C GLY A 141 16.12 13.54 7.59
N GLU A 142 15.60 14.75 7.40
CA GLU A 142 14.17 15.01 7.29
C GLU A 142 13.79 15.08 5.82
N TYR A 143 12.67 14.44 5.46
CA TYR A 143 12.15 14.41 4.10
C TYR A 143 10.66 14.73 4.10
N VAL A 144 10.14 15.11 2.94
CA VAL A 144 8.72 15.38 2.73
C VAL A 144 8.12 14.33 1.81
N LEU A 145 6.98 13.77 2.18
CA LEU A 145 6.25 12.82 1.34
C LEU A 145 5.76 13.49 0.05
N ALA A 146 6.16 12.93 -1.09
CA ALA A 146 5.73 13.36 -2.42
C ALA A 146 4.31 12.86 -2.78
N GLN A 147 3.85 11.79 -2.12
CA GLN A 147 2.52 11.18 -2.26
C GLN A 147 1.97 10.62 -0.93
N ASP A 148 0.71 10.20 -0.95
CA ASP A 148 0.09 9.48 0.19
C ASP A 148 0.73 8.09 0.32
N ILE A 149 1.10 7.67 1.54
CA ILE A 149 1.78 6.41 1.83
C ILE A 149 0.89 5.46 2.64
N LEU A 150 1.03 4.18 2.33
CA LEU A 150 0.34 3.10 3.06
C LEU A 150 0.99 2.87 4.41
N ASN A 151 0.15 2.61 5.40
CA ASN A 151 0.57 2.22 6.74
C ASN A 151 -0.06 0.87 7.09
N LYS A 152 0.66 0.06 7.87
CA LYS A 152 0.29 -1.31 8.23
C LYS A 152 -0.92 -1.35 9.17
N GLU A 153 -1.08 -0.36 10.03
CA GLU A 153 -2.00 -0.45 11.18
C GLU A 153 -3.29 0.37 11.05
N GLU A 154 -3.36 1.34 10.14
CA GLU A 154 -4.47 2.30 10.09
C GLU A 154 -5.54 1.98 9.03
N GLU A 155 -6.80 2.25 9.39
CA GLU A 155 -7.96 2.11 8.49
C GLU A 155 -8.03 3.21 7.41
N GLU A 156 -7.27 4.29 7.60
CA GLU A 156 -7.14 5.42 6.69
C GLU A 156 -5.67 5.72 6.40
N LEU A 157 -5.40 6.38 5.27
CA LEU A 157 -4.07 6.88 4.93
C LEU A 157 -3.72 8.01 5.92
N SER A 158 -2.88 7.70 6.91
CA SER A 158 -2.43 8.67 7.91
C SER A 158 -1.20 9.45 7.48
N ALA A 159 -0.33 8.83 6.67
CA ALA A 159 0.80 9.47 6.00
C ALA A 159 0.33 10.08 4.66
N LYS A 160 0.18 11.40 4.61
CA LYS A 160 -0.32 12.11 3.44
C LYS A 160 0.79 12.85 2.72
N LYS A 161 0.57 13.13 1.44
CA LYS A 161 1.44 14.03 0.67
C LYS A 161 1.67 15.35 1.43
N GLY A 162 2.94 15.73 1.53
CA GLY A 162 3.38 16.93 2.25
C GLY A 162 3.69 16.70 3.73
N ASP A 163 3.46 15.51 4.26
CA ASP A 163 3.85 15.19 5.63
C ASP A 163 5.35 14.93 5.74
N LYS A 164 5.92 15.23 6.92
CA LYS A 164 7.34 15.02 7.20
C LYS A 164 7.62 13.60 7.68
N VAL A 165 8.74 13.06 7.24
CA VAL A 165 9.30 11.78 7.68
C VAL A 165 10.78 11.96 8.03
N ILE A 166 11.29 11.11 8.92
CA ILE A 166 12.67 11.19 9.42
C ILE A 166 13.35 9.83 9.30
N ALA A 167 14.56 9.83 8.73
CA ALA A 167 15.54 8.77 8.89
C ALA A 167 16.51 9.20 10.00
N PHE A 168 16.55 8.45 11.11
CA PHE A 168 17.36 8.82 12.29
C PHE A 168 18.85 8.49 12.14
N ALA A 169 19.17 7.58 11.23
CA ALA A 169 20.51 7.18 10.81
C ALA A 169 20.50 6.95 9.29
N ASP A 170 21.66 6.65 8.71
CA ASP A 170 21.71 6.16 7.34
C ASP A 170 21.09 4.76 7.32
N GLU A 171 20.01 4.60 6.54
CA GLU A 171 19.22 3.37 6.48
C GLU A 171 19.53 2.61 5.19
N ALA A 172 19.93 1.36 5.32
CA ALA A 172 20.00 0.42 4.19
C ALA A 172 18.57 -0.04 3.82
N PRO A 173 18.34 -0.47 2.57
CA PRO A 173 17.05 -1.00 2.17
C PRO A 173 16.72 -2.26 2.98
N VAL A 174 15.47 -2.35 3.43
CA VAL A 174 14.97 -3.52 4.15
C VAL A 174 14.54 -4.63 3.21
N ASP A 175 14.19 -4.29 1.97
CA ASP A 175 13.82 -5.21 0.90
C ASP A 175 13.87 -4.46 -0.44
N THR A 176 13.83 -5.21 -1.54
CA THR A 176 13.72 -4.69 -2.90
C THR A 176 12.48 -5.31 -3.53
N ILE A 177 11.53 -4.48 -3.94
CA ILE A 177 10.27 -4.93 -4.55
C ILE A 177 10.15 -4.32 -5.95
N LEU A 178 9.91 -5.14 -6.97
CA LEU A 178 9.90 -4.71 -8.38
C LEU A 178 11.19 -4.00 -8.80
N GLY A 179 12.33 -4.37 -8.20
CA GLY A 179 13.62 -3.71 -8.44
C GLY A 179 13.78 -2.35 -7.77
N ILE A 180 12.86 -1.97 -6.87
CA ILE A 180 12.92 -0.73 -6.10
C ILE A 180 13.18 -1.03 -4.64
N ASP A 181 14.18 -0.33 -4.12
CA ASP A 181 14.61 -0.42 -2.73
C ASP A 181 13.61 0.27 -1.78
N ILE A 182 13.28 -0.43 -0.71
CA ILE A 182 12.34 0.01 0.32
C ILE A 182 13.09 0.36 1.59
N PHE A 183 12.85 1.56 2.10
CA PHE A 183 13.51 2.12 3.25
C PHE A 183 12.51 2.32 4.41
N PRO A 184 12.93 2.05 5.65
CA PRO A 184 12.16 2.38 6.82
C PRO A 184 12.35 3.85 7.21
N VAL A 185 11.26 4.56 7.49
CA VAL A 185 11.30 5.92 8.07
C VAL A 185 10.26 6.08 9.16
N VAL A 186 10.41 7.12 9.98
CA VAL A 186 9.43 7.47 11.01
C VAL A 186 8.61 8.67 10.56
N HIS A 187 7.28 8.49 10.53
CA HIS A 187 6.35 9.56 10.21
C HIS A 187 6.21 10.53 11.39
N VAL A 188 6.50 11.82 11.17
CA VAL A 188 6.60 12.79 12.28
C VAL A 188 5.27 12.97 13.03
N LYS A 189 4.14 12.94 12.32
CA LYS A 189 2.83 13.20 12.94
C LYS A 189 2.35 12.02 13.79
N THR A 190 2.46 10.80 13.27
CA THR A 190 1.96 9.60 13.97
C THR A 190 3.02 8.92 14.83
N GLN A 191 4.31 9.27 14.65
CA GLN A 191 5.47 8.61 15.28
C GLN A 191 5.60 7.13 14.91
N GLU A 192 4.92 6.70 13.85
CA GLU A 192 4.93 5.32 13.40
C GLU A 192 6.01 5.09 12.34
N LYS A 193 6.51 3.85 12.34
CA LYS A 193 7.42 3.38 11.30
C LYS A 193 6.61 3.08 10.04
N ILE A 194 6.94 3.76 8.95
CA ILE A 194 6.38 3.52 7.63
C ILE A 194 7.49 3.12 6.65
N TYR A 195 7.09 2.58 5.51
CA TYR A 195 8.00 2.07 4.49
C TYR A 195 7.79 2.86 3.21
N ILE A 196 8.90 3.33 2.63
CA ILE A 196 8.90 4.23 1.49
C ILE A 196 9.98 3.79 0.49
N SER A 197 9.80 4.15 -0.78
CA SER A 197 10.86 4.21 -1.79
C SER A 197 11.43 5.63 -1.89
N LEU A 198 12.54 5.81 -2.59
CA LEU A 198 13.09 7.15 -2.85
C LEU A 198 12.13 8.03 -3.66
N GLU A 199 11.27 7.45 -4.49
CA GLU A 199 10.26 8.17 -5.27
C GLU A 199 9.10 8.71 -4.40
N ASP A 200 8.95 8.19 -3.19
CA ASP A 200 7.90 8.60 -2.25
C ASP A 200 8.28 9.86 -1.46
N ILE A 201 9.52 10.32 -1.55
CA ILE A 201 10.07 11.45 -0.79
C ILE A 201 10.73 12.49 -1.69
N LYS A 202 10.89 13.68 -1.12
CA LYS A 202 11.73 14.76 -1.64
C LYS A 202 12.41 15.48 -0.49
N ASP A 203 13.54 16.13 -0.77
CA ASP A 203 14.24 16.95 0.21
C ASP A 203 13.35 18.11 0.70
N ASP A 204 13.44 18.41 2.00
CA ASP A 204 12.79 19.57 2.64
C ASP A 204 13.65 20.84 2.45
N SER A 205 13.96 21.17 1.19
CA SER A 205 14.71 22.39 0.80
C SER A 205 13.80 23.51 0.28
#